data_AF-A0A955YWD2-F1
#
_entry.id   AF-A0A955YWD2-F1
#
_cell.length_a   1.000
_cell.length_b   1.000
_cell.length_c   1.000
_cell.angle_alpha   90.00
_cell.angle_beta   90.00
_cell.angle_gamma   90.00
#
_symmetry.space_group_name_H-M   'P 1'
#
loop_
_entity.id
_entity.type
_entity.pdbx_description
1 polymer ?
#
loop_
_entity_poly.entity_id
_entity_poly.type
_entity_poly.pdbx_seq_one_letter_code
_entity_poly.pdbx_strand_id
1 'polypeptide(L)'
;MIQDDYLMRKITRAVEAIARALLGKGQDAEEQALEELDVVLADLLGPHRSMFDQLDATTMARLLGSDELVRTVADTCDAEATLLTRRGETRRATLRRRQAENLRATLRE
;
A
#
# COMPACT_ATOMS: atom_id res chain seq x y z
N MET A 1 16.33 -13.15 12.71
CA MET A 1 16.91 -11.95 13.33
C MET A 1 17.24 -10.85 12.31
N ILE A 2 18.17 -11.01 11.36
CA ILE A 2 18.46 -9.94 10.36
C ILE A 2 17.32 -9.74 9.35
N GLN A 3 16.67 -10.82 8.91
CA GLN A 3 15.51 -10.75 7.99
C GLN A 3 14.29 -10.09 8.63
N ASP A 4 13.98 -10.43 9.89
CA ASP A 4 12.85 -9.85 10.63
C ASP A 4 13.06 -8.36 10.88
N ASP A 5 14.28 -7.94 11.23
CA ASP A 5 14.64 -6.53 11.39
C ASP A 5 14.50 -5.75 10.07
N TYR A 6 14.87 -6.35 8.94
CA TYR A 6 14.72 -5.72 7.64
C TYR A 6 13.26 -5.57 7.24
N LEU A 7 12.45 -6.62 7.42
CA LEU A 7 11.02 -6.58 7.17
C LEU A 7 10.32 -5.54 8.05
N MET A 8 10.60 -5.54 9.35
CA MET A 8 10.03 -4.58 10.28
C MET A 8 10.41 -3.14 9.93
N ARG A 9 11.65 -2.89 9.49
CA ARG A 9 12.02 -1.55 9.01
C ARG A 9 11.22 -1.11 7.79
N LYS A 10 10.89 -2.01 6.86
CA LYS A 10 10.02 -1.68 5.72
C LYS A 10 8.60 -1.35 6.17
N ILE A 11 8.04 -2.18 7.04
CA ILE A 11 6.69 -1.97 7.59
C ILE A 11 6.62 -0.65 8.35
N THR A 12 7.61 -0.35 9.21
CA THR A 12 7.65 0.93 9.95
C THR A 12 7.67 2.12 8.99
N ARG A 13 8.51 2.09 7.95
CA ARG A 13 8.54 3.16 6.93
C ARG A 13 7.20 3.31 6.22
N ALA A 14 6.52 2.20 5.92
CA ALA A 14 5.19 2.22 5.32
C ALA A 14 4.16 2.87 6.25
N VAL A 15 4.13 2.48 7.52
CA VAL A 15 3.22 3.03 8.52
C VAL A 15 3.48 4.53 8.72
N GLU A 16 4.73 4.96 8.77
CA GLU A 16 5.08 6.38 8.88
C GLU A 16 4.63 7.18 7.65
N ALA A 17 4.80 6.64 6.44
CA ALA A 17 4.33 7.26 5.21
C ALA A 17 2.79 7.37 5.18
N ILE A 18 2.09 6.31 5.58
CA ILE A 18 0.63 6.31 5.73
C ILE A 18 0.19 7.37 6.74
N ALA A 19 0.86 7.47 7.88
CA ALA A 19 0.52 8.47 8.89
C ALA A 19 0.69 9.89 8.36
N ARG A 20 1.81 10.19 7.68
CA ARG A 20 2.05 11.49 7.03
C ARG A 20 1.01 11.78 5.96
N ALA A 21 0.67 10.80 5.14
CA ALA A 21 -0.38 10.91 4.12
C ALA A 21 -1.74 11.30 4.72
N LEU A 22 -2.17 10.60 5.76
CA LEU A 22 -3.50 10.81 6.33
C LEU A 22 -3.61 12.14 7.10
N LEU A 23 -2.52 12.56 7.75
CA LEU A 23 -2.46 13.76 8.59
C LEU A 23 -2.07 15.04 7.83
N GLY A 24 -1.37 14.91 6.70
CA GLY A 24 -1.00 16.03 5.84
C GLY A 24 -2.22 16.78 5.31
N LYS A 25 -2.08 18.11 5.16
CA LYS A 25 -3.10 19.00 4.61
C LYS A 25 -2.50 19.91 3.54
N GLY A 26 -3.24 20.11 2.44
CA GLY A 26 -2.82 20.93 1.31
C GLY A 26 -2.35 20.10 0.13
N GLN A 27 -2.42 20.66 -1.08
CA GLN A 27 -2.16 19.92 -2.32
C GLN A 27 -0.73 19.40 -2.42
N ASP A 28 0.27 20.21 -2.07
CA ASP A 28 1.68 19.81 -2.12
C ASP A 28 1.98 18.64 -1.17
N ALA A 29 1.36 18.65 0.02
CA ALA A 29 1.52 17.57 1.00
C ALA A 29 0.85 16.27 0.54
N GLU A 30 -0.30 16.36 -0.14
CA GLU A 30 -0.99 15.19 -0.70
C GLU A 30 -0.23 14.58 -1.89
N GLU A 31 0.40 15.40 -2.71
CA GLU A 31 1.26 14.95 -3.81
C GLU A 31 2.50 14.24 -3.30
N GLN A 32 3.22 14.87 -2.37
CA GLN A 32 4.39 14.26 -1.74
C GLN A 32 4.02 12.94 -1.04
N ALA A 33 2.87 12.90 -0.36
CA ALA A 33 2.38 11.69 0.26
C ALA A 33 2.09 10.57 -0.75
N LEU A 34 1.50 10.88 -1.91
CA LEU A 34 1.27 9.88 -2.96
C LEU A 34 2.58 9.32 -3.51
N GLU A 35 3.59 10.17 -3.72
CA GLU A 35 4.92 9.73 -4.14
C GLU A 35 5.59 8.83 -3.10
N GLU A 36 5.51 9.20 -1.81
CA GLU A 36 6.03 8.37 -0.72
C GLU A 36 5.34 7.01 -0.66
N LEU A 37 4.01 6.96 -0.81
CA LEU A 37 3.26 5.70 -0.82
C LEU A 37 3.62 4.82 -2.02
N ASP A 38 3.87 5.40 -3.20
CA ASP A 38 4.31 4.62 -4.37
C ASP A 38 5.72 4.05 -4.18
N VAL A 39 6.64 4.81 -3.58
CA VAL A 39 7.98 4.32 -3.20
C VAL A 39 7.88 3.18 -2.19
N VAL A 40 7.02 3.32 -1.17
CA VAL A 40 6.76 2.26 -0.19
C VAL A 40 6.19 1.02 -0.86
N LEU A 41 5.21 1.16 -1.74
CA LEU A 41 4.65 0.04 -2.50
C LEU A 41 5.71 -0.64 -3.37
N ALA A 42 6.53 0.13 -4.06
CA ALA A 42 7.63 -0.41 -4.86
C ALA A 42 8.64 -1.18 -3.99
N ASP A 43 8.96 -0.69 -2.79
CA ASP A 43 9.88 -1.37 -1.87
C ASP A 43 9.28 -2.65 -1.25
N LEU A 44 7.98 -2.63 -0.92
CA LEU A 44 7.27 -3.79 -0.38
C LEU A 44 7.06 -4.89 -1.44
N LEU A 45 6.67 -4.51 -2.65
CA LEU A 45 6.36 -5.42 -3.76
C LEU A 45 7.63 -5.86 -4.52
N GLY A 46 8.71 -5.08 -4.41
CA GLY A 46 9.98 -5.31 -5.09
C GLY A 46 9.78 -5.52 -6.60
N PRO A 47 10.32 -6.59 -7.19
CA PRO A 47 10.23 -6.84 -8.63
C PRO A 47 8.79 -7.07 -9.12
N HIS A 48 7.86 -7.37 -8.21
CA HIS A 48 6.46 -7.65 -8.54
C HIS A 48 5.59 -6.38 -8.65
N ARG A 49 6.14 -5.18 -8.40
CA ARG A 49 5.39 -3.91 -8.49
C ARG A 49 4.69 -3.71 -9.83
N SER A 50 5.33 -4.10 -10.93
CA SER A 50 4.80 -3.98 -12.30
C SER A 50 3.62 -4.93 -12.56
N MET A 51 3.55 -6.04 -11.83
CA MET A 51 2.49 -7.05 -11.93
C MET A 51 1.36 -6.77 -10.93
N PHE A 52 1.55 -5.82 -10.00
CA PHE A 52 0.62 -5.57 -8.90
C PHE A 52 -0.80 -5.31 -9.34
N ASP A 53 -0.96 -4.52 -10.41
CA ASP A 53 -2.26 -4.15 -10.95
C ASP A 53 -2.84 -5.23 -11.89
N GLN A 54 -2.09 -6.28 -12.19
CA GLN A 54 -2.45 -7.36 -13.13
C GLN A 54 -2.79 -8.69 -12.44
N LEU A 55 -2.27 -8.91 -11.24
CA LEU A 55 -2.45 -10.14 -10.49
C LEU A 55 -3.72 -10.09 -9.62
N ASP A 56 -4.38 -11.24 -9.46
CA ASP A 56 -5.42 -11.39 -8.46
C ASP A 56 -4.82 -11.32 -7.03
N ALA A 57 -5.68 -10.99 -6.05
CA ALA A 57 -5.23 -10.78 -4.67
C ALA A 57 -4.67 -12.06 -4.01
N THR A 58 -5.18 -13.24 -4.36
CA THR A 58 -4.69 -14.52 -3.81
C THR A 58 -3.28 -14.81 -4.31
N THR A 59 -3.03 -14.62 -5.61
CA THR A 59 -1.70 -14.75 -6.21
C THR A 59 -0.74 -13.71 -5.61
N MET A 60 -1.19 -12.47 -5.43
CA MET A 60 -0.38 -11.43 -4.78
C MET A 60 -0.03 -11.78 -3.33
N ALA A 61 -1.00 -12.24 -2.55
CA ALA A 61 -0.77 -12.63 -1.15
C ALA A 61 0.25 -13.76 -1.04
N ARG A 62 0.19 -14.74 -1.95
CA ARG A 62 1.20 -15.83 -2.03
C ARG A 62 2.59 -15.32 -2.38
N LEU A 63 2.70 -14.34 -3.27
CA LEU A 63 4.00 -13.73 -3.63
C LEU A 63 4.59 -12.92 -2.48
N LEU A 64 3.74 -12.23 -1.71
CA LEU A 64 4.17 -11.47 -0.53
C LEU A 64 4.64 -12.40 0.60
N GLY A 65 4.07 -13.59 0.71
CA GLY A 65 4.57 -14.66 1.59
C GLY A 65 4.47 -14.36 3.10
N SER A 66 3.86 -13.23 3.49
CA SER A 66 3.62 -12.86 4.88
C SER A 66 2.31 -12.08 5.01
N ASP A 67 1.48 -12.47 5.97
CA ASP A 67 0.23 -11.77 6.31
C ASP A 67 0.47 -10.32 6.75
N GLU A 68 1.63 -10.03 7.33
CA GLU A 68 2.00 -8.66 7.74
C GLU A 68 2.31 -7.80 6.51
N LEU A 69 2.98 -8.37 5.50
CA LEU A 69 3.19 -7.69 4.22
C LEU A 69 1.88 -7.47 3.48
N VAL A 70 1.01 -8.47 3.44
CA VAL A 70 -0.32 -8.35 2.84
C VAL A 70 -1.12 -7.24 3.50
N ARG A 71 -1.15 -7.20 4.85
CA ARG A 71 -1.78 -6.10 5.60
C ARG A 71 -1.17 -4.75 5.26
N THR A 72 0.15 -4.65 5.30
CA THR A 72 0.86 -3.39 5.03
C THR A 72 0.58 -2.89 3.62
N VAL A 73 0.60 -3.75 2.61
CA VAL A 73 0.28 -3.38 1.22
C VAL A 73 -1.18 -2.95 1.09
N ALA A 74 -2.11 -3.67 1.72
CA ALA A 74 -3.53 -3.29 1.70
C ALA A 74 -3.77 -1.93 2.36
N ASP A 75 -3.15 -1.67 3.51
CA ASP A 75 -3.26 -0.39 4.22
C ASP A 75 -2.62 0.76 3.42
N THR A 76 -1.51 0.48 2.73
CA THR A 76 -0.87 1.44 1.82
C THR A 76 -1.80 1.81 0.65
N CYS A 77 -2.47 0.81 0.05
CA CYS A 77 -3.45 1.05 -1.03
C CYS A 77 -4.67 1.86 -0.54
N ASP A 78 -5.15 1.59 0.67
CA ASP A 78 -6.29 2.30 1.26
C ASP A 78 -5.95 3.78 1.60
N ALA A 79 -4.72 4.01 2.08
CA ALA A 79 -4.18 5.35 2.27
C ALA A 79 -4.09 6.12 0.94
N GLU A 80 -3.54 5.48 -0.11
CA GLU A 80 -3.47 6.07 -1.45
C GLU A 80 -4.87 6.42 -1.98
N ALA A 81 -5.83 5.53 -1.79
CA ALA A 81 -7.21 5.78 -2.18
C ALA A 81 -7.85 6.97 -1.46
N THR A 82 -7.50 7.15 -0.18
CA THR A 82 -7.97 8.29 0.63
C THR A 82 -7.43 9.60 0.08
N LEU A 83 -6.14 9.68 -0.25
CA LEU A 83 -5.53 10.85 -0.88
C LEU A 83 -6.14 11.13 -2.26
N LEU A 84 -6.27 10.11 -3.10
CA LEU A 84 -6.88 10.22 -4.44
C LEU A 84 -8.33 10.71 -4.36
N THR A 85 -9.09 10.30 -3.32
CA THR A 85 -10.44 10.81 -3.07
C THR A 85 -10.42 12.31 -2.78
N ARG A 86 -9.50 12.79 -1.92
CA ARG A 86 -9.36 14.21 -1.58
C ARG A 86 -9.00 15.06 -2.80
N ARG A 87 -8.17 14.53 -3.72
CA ARG A 87 -7.81 15.17 -5.00
C ARG A 87 -8.91 15.09 -6.08
N GLY A 88 -10.03 14.43 -5.82
CA GLY A 88 -11.11 14.25 -6.80
C GLY A 88 -10.84 13.17 -7.85
N GLU A 89 -9.80 12.36 -7.69
CA GLU A 89 -9.43 11.26 -8.58
C GLU A 89 -10.21 9.97 -8.27
N THR A 90 -11.55 10.08 -8.28
CA THR A 90 -12.46 9.04 -7.77
C THR A 90 -12.24 7.67 -8.42
N ARG A 91 -11.98 7.62 -9.73
CA ARG A 91 -11.76 6.34 -10.43
C ARG A 91 -10.53 5.60 -9.91
N ARG A 92 -9.42 6.30 -9.70
CA ARG A 92 -8.18 5.70 -9.16
C ARG A 92 -8.38 5.33 -7.69
N ALA A 93 -9.07 6.17 -6.92
CA ALA A 93 -9.40 5.87 -5.53
C ALA A 93 -10.22 4.57 -5.39
N THR A 94 -11.24 4.38 -6.23
CA THR A 94 -12.05 3.15 -6.22
C THR A 94 -11.22 1.91 -6.56
N LEU A 95 -10.32 2.00 -7.54
CA LEU A 95 -9.44 0.88 -7.89
C LEU A 95 -8.56 0.48 -6.69
N ARG A 96 -7.93 1.47 -6.04
CA ARG A 96 -7.06 1.25 -4.88
C ARG A 96 -7.80 0.69 -3.67
N ARG A 97 -9.01 1.18 -3.36
CA ARG A 97 -9.86 0.59 -2.31
C ARG A 97 -10.18 -0.87 -2.60
N ARG A 98 -10.57 -1.18 -3.84
CA ARG A 98 -10.90 -2.56 -4.23
C ARG A 98 -9.68 -3.48 -4.08
N GLN A 99 -8.49 -3.02 -4.44
CA GLN A 99 -7.25 -3.78 -4.22
C GLN A 99 -7.01 -4.03 -2.73
N ALA A 100 -7.14 -3.01 -1.88
CA ALA A 100 -7.01 -3.15 -0.43
C ALA A 100 -8.03 -4.15 0.15
N GLU A 101 -9.30 -4.07 -0.26
CA GLU A 101 -10.36 -4.98 0.17
C GLU A 101 -10.08 -6.43 -0.25
N ASN A 102 -9.67 -6.65 -1.50
CA ASN A 102 -9.35 -7.98 -2.00
C ASN A 102 -8.16 -8.59 -1.24
N LEU A 103 -7.10 -7.82 -0.97
CA LEU A 103 -5.95 -8.29 -0.18
C LEU A 103 -6.33 -8.57 1.28
N ARG A 104 -7.22 -7.77 1.88
CA ARG A 104 -7.73 -8.03 3.23
C ARG A 104 -8.60 -9.28 3.29
N ALA A 105 -9.30 -9.62 2.20
CA ALA A 105 -10.12 -10.81 2.13
C ALA A 105 -9.28 -12.10 2.20
N THR A 106 -8.09 -12.12 1.58
CA THR A 106 -7.20 -13.29 1.60
C THR A 106 -6.62 -13.61 2.97
N LEU A 107 -6.69 -12.67 3.93
CA LEU A 107 -6.23 -12.86 5.31
C LEU A 107 -7.27 -13.56 6.21
N ARG A 108 -8.50 -13.73 5.71
CA ARG A 108 -9.60 -14.36 6.46
C ARG A 108 -9.82 -15.82 6.08
N GLU A 109 -9.12 -16.29 5.06
CA GLU A 109 -9.14 -17.66 4.53
C GLU A 109 -8.12 -18.53 5.28
#